data_AF-K1ZGP1-F1
#
_entry.id   AF-K1ZGP1-F1
#
_cell.length_a   1.000
_cell.length_b   1.000
_cell.length_c   1.000
_cell.angle_alpha   90.00
_cell.angle_beta   90.00
_cell.angle_gamma   90.00
#
_symmetry.space_group_name_H-M   'P 1'
#
loop_
_entity.id
_entity.type
_entity.pdbx_description
1 polymer ?
#
loop_
_entity_poly.entity_id
_entity_poly.type
_entity_poly.pdbx_seq_one_letter_code
_entity_poly.pdbx_strand_id
1 'polypeptide(L)'
;MELLAELAGGDARTALNGLDLAVKSKMSFRPSKASGEISQQQIKITDEDIKEALQKTHLVFDKKGEEFYNLISALHKSMRGSDANAAIYWLARMLEGGADPLYIARRVLRFASEDIGMANSEAMIQANAAYDACHK
;
A
#
# COMPACT_ATOMS: atom_id res chain seq x y z
N MET A 1 -9.16 6.55 -25.21
CA MET A 1 -8.13 7.50 -24.73
C MET A 1 -8.74 8.69 -24.00
N GLU A 2 -9.89 9.23 -24.43
CA GLU A 2 -10.61 10.27 -23.66
C GLU A 2 -10.95 9.84 -22.22
N LEU A 3 -11.42 8.60 -22.04
CA LEU A 3 -11.75 8.07 -20.71
C LEU A 3 -10.57 8.12 -19.71
N LEU A 4 -9.35 7.84 -20.17
CA LEU A 4 -8.13 7.93 -19.34
C LEU A 4 -7.81 9.38 -18.97
N ALA A 5 -7.98 10.31 -19.93
CA ALA A 5 -7.71 11.73 -19.72
C ALA A 5 -8.72 12.36 -18.76
N GLU A 6 -10.00 11.98 -18.89
CA GLU A 6 -11.09 12.43 -18.01
C GLU A 6 -10.95 11.87 -16.59
N LEU A 7 -10.66 10.56 -16.46
CA LEU A 7 -10.45 9.93 -15.15
C LEU A 7 -9.15 10.38 -14.46
N ALA A 8 -8.10 10.69 -15.21
CA ALA A 8 -6.84 11.19 -14.65
C ALA A 8 -6.88 12.68 -14.30
N GLY A 9 -7.97 13.41 -14.62
CA GLY A 9 -8.12 14.82 -14.29
C GLY A 9 -7.03 15.72 -14.87
N GLY A 10 -6.41 15.31 -15.99
CA GLY A 10 -5.28 16.02 -16.60
C GLY A 10 -3.90 15.73 -15.99
N ASP A 11 -3.77 14.87 -14.97
CA ASP A 11 -2.48 14.43 -14.44
C ASP A 11 -1.90 13.25 -15.24
N ALA A 12 -0.85 13.52 -16.02
CA ALA A 12 -0.16 12.53 -16.83
C ALA A 12 0.43 11.36 -16.03
N ARG A 13 0.81 11.58 -14.76
CA ARG A 13 1.38 10.52 -13.91
C ARG A 13 0.31 9.51 -13.50
N THR A 14 -0.86 10.00 -13.13
CA THR A 14 -2.01 9.17 -12.75
C THR A 14 -2.51 8.36 -13.95
N ALA A 15 -2.56 8.98 -15.14
CA ALA A 15 -2.89 8.29 -16.39
C ALA A 15 -1.90 7.14 -16.70
N LEU A 16 -0.60 7.40 -16.55
CA LEU A 16 0.44 6.40 -16.81
C LEU A 16 0.37 5.23 -15.81
N ASN A 17 0.18 5.53 -14.52
CA ASN A 17 0.05 4.50 -13.48
C ASN A 17 -1.18 3.61 -13.69
N GLY A 18 -2.33 4.22 -14.04
CA GLY A 18 -3.56 3.47 -14.34
C GLY A 18 -3.38 2.55 -15.55
N LEU A 19 -2.69 3.03 -16.59
CA LEU A 19 -2.38 2.22 -17.77
C LEU A 19 -1.42 1.06 -17.45
N ASP A 20 -0.35 1.32 -16.69
CA ASP A 20 0.62 0.29 -16.28
C ASP A 20 -0.06 -0.80 -15.42
N LEU A 21 -0.96 -0.42 -14.52
CA LEU A 21 -1.74 -1.35 -13.71
C LEU A 21 -2.71 -2.18 -14.57
N ALA A 22 -3.38 -1.57 -15.55
CA ALA A 22 -4.26 -2.29 -16.48
C ALA A 22 -3.49 -3.33 -17.31
N VAL A 23 -2.30 -2.98 -17.81
CA VAL A 23 -1.41 -3.90 -18.53
C VAL A 23 -0.97 -5.05 -17.62
N LYS A 24 -0.49 -4.75 -16.40
CA LYS A 24 -0.04 -5.75 -15.45
C LYS A 24 -1.16 -6.72 -15.07
N SER A 25 -2.37 -6.22 -14.81
CA SER A 25 -3.55 -7.04 -14.49
C SER A 25 -3.90 -8.00 -15.65
N LYS A 26 -3.85 -7.53 -16.90
CA LYS A 26 -4.06 -8.36 -18.10
C LYS A 26 -2.95 -9.40 -18.29
N MET A 27 -1.71 -9.08 -17.93
CA MET A 27 -0.59 -10.02 -18.00
C MET A 27 -0.69 -11.11 -16.93
N SER A 28 -1.04 -10.78 -15.68
CA SER A 28 -1.14 -11.76 -14.59
C SER A 28 -2.36 -12.67 -14.68
N PHE A 29 -3.43 -12.26 -15.37
CA PHE A 29 -4.61 -13.12 -15.61
C PHE A 29 -4.47 -14.08 -16.81
N ARG A 30 -3.39 -13.99 -17.60
CA ARG A 30 -3.14 -14.97 -18.68
C ARG A 30 -2.44 -16.21 -18.10
N PRO A 31 -3.05 -17.41 -18.14
CA PRO A 31 -2.30 -18.62 -17.87
C PRO A 31 -1.23 -18.77 -18.96
N SER A 32 0.01 -19.01 -18.55
CA SER A 32 1.14 -19.20 -19.46
C SER A 32 0.84 -20.35 -20.43
N LYS A 33 0.43 -20.05 -21.66
CA LYS A 33 0.53 -21.03 -22.73
C LYS A 33 2.00 -21.17 -23.07
N ALA A 34 2.55 -22.31 -22.68
CA ALA A 34 3.87 -22.79 -23.03
C ALA A 34 4.01 -22.84 -24.56
N SER A 35 4.69 -21.87 -25.17
CA SER A 35 5.25 -21.94 -26.52
C SER A 35 6.24 -20.80 -26.67
N GLY A 36 7.52 -21.13 -26.83
CA GLY A 36 8.63 -20.19 -26.91
C GLY A 36 8.69 -19.41 -28.21
N GLU A 37 7.69 -18.55 -28.47
CA GLU A 37 7.77 -17.53 -29.52
C GLU A 37 7.46 -16.17 -28.91
N ILE A 38 8.45 -15.27 -28.95
CA ILE A 38 8.31 -13.83 -28.68
C ILE A 38 7.54 -13.23 -29.86
N SER A 39 6.28 -13.64 -30.02
CA SER A 39 5.36 -12.99 -30.93
C SER A 39 4.87 -11.72 -30.22
N GLN A 40 4.99 -10.58 -30.90
CA GLN A 40 4.50 -9.27 -30.49
C GLN A 40 2.97 -9.34 -30.27
N GLN A 41 2.55 -9.93 -29.15
CA GLN A 41 1.14 -10.09 -28.82
C GLN A 41 0.60 -8.73 -28.41
N GLN A 42 -0.14 -8.10 -29.32
CA GLN A 42 -0.89 -6.88 -29.04
C GLN A 42 -1.79 -7.10 -27.82
N ILE A 43 -1.50 -6.36 -26.74
CA ILE A 43 -2.36 -6.29 -25.56
C ILE A 43 -3.43 -5.28 -25.88
N LYS A 44 -4.65 -5.76 -26.19
CA LYS A 44 -5.81 -4.90 -26.34
C LYS A 44 -6.38 -4.59 -24.95
N ILE A 45 -6.26 -3.33 -24.56
CA ILE A 45 -6.84 -2.77 -23.33
C ILE A 45 -8.23 -2.22 -23.67
N THR A 46 -9.26 -2.67 -22.98
CA THR A 46 -10.62 -2.11 -23.09
C THR A 46 -10.87 -1.04 -22.04
N ASP A 47 -11.94 -0.27 -22.24
CA ASP A 47 -12.35 0.77 -21.31
C ASP A 47 -12.75 0.21 -19.94
N GLU A 48 -13.23 -1.04 -19.86
CA GLU A 48 -13.48 -1.71 -18.56
C GLU A 48 -12.18 -2.04 -17.82
N ASP A 49 -11.15 -2.51 -18.54
CA ASP A 49 -9.83 -2.81 -17.95
C ASP A 49 -9.23 -1.54 -17.30
N ILE A 50 -9.42 -0.39 -17.97
CA ILE A 50 -8.99 0.93 -17.47
C ILE A 50 -9.79 1.34 -16.24
N LYS A 51 -11.12 1.15 -16.25
CA LYS A 51 -11.96 1.46 -15.08
C LYS A 51 -11.62 0.60 -13.88
N GLU A 52 -11.39 -0.70 -14.07
CA GLU A 52 -11.02 -1.61 -12.99
C GLU A 52 -9.64 -1.27 -12.42
N ALA A 53 -8.66 -1.00 -13.29
CA ALA A 53 -7.35 -0.55 -12.88
C ALA A 53 -7.41 0.79 -12.12
N LEU A 54 -8.15 1.78 -12.63
CA LEU A 54 -8.29 3.08 -11.96
C LEU A 54 -9.12 3.02 -10.68
N GLN A 55 -10.13 2.17 -10.57
CA GLN A 55 -10.81 1.90 -9.29
C GLN A 55 -9.83 1.31 -8.27
N LYS A 56 -8.99 0.34 -8.69
CA LYS A 56 -7.89 -0.15 -7.86
C LYS A 56 -6.88 0.95 -7.53
N THR A 57 -6.64 1.90 -8.44
CA THR A 57 -5.72 3.03 -8.24
C THR A 57 -6.28 4.11 -7.32
N HIS A 58 -7.59 4.37 -7.31
CA HIS A 58 -8.22 5.23 -6.29
C HIS A 58 -8.25 4.57 -4.90
N LEU A 59 -8.20 3.24 -4.85
CA LEU A 59 -7.88 2.47 -3.64
C LEU A 59 -6.38 2.52 -3.28
N VAL A 60 -5.50 2.91 -4.21
CA VAL A 60 -4.09 3.23 -3.93
C VAL A 60 -4.04 4.57 -3.21
N PHE A 61 -4.40 4.50 -1.94
CA PHE A 61 -3.71 5.14 -0.83
C PHE A 61 -3.21 6.56 -1.11
N ASP A 62 -4.07 7.51 -0.77
CA ASP A 62 -3.66 8.88 -0.60
C ASP A 62 -2.75 8.99 0.63
N LYS A 63 -1.44 9.04 0.40
CA LYS A 63 -0.41 9.29 1.43
C LYS A 63 -0.65 10.60 2.20
N LYS A 64 -1.46 11.52 1.66
CA LYS A 64 -1.88 12.79 2.30
C LYS A 64 -3.34 12.79 2.72
N GLY A 65 -4.06 11.69 2.54
CA GLY A 65 -5.48 11.58 2.80
C GLY A 65 -5.77 11.41 4.28
N GLU A 66 -6.95 11.87 4.69
CA GLU A 66 -7.50 11.68 6.04
C GLU A 66 -7.51 10.20 6.46
N GLU A 67 -7.77 9.30 5.50
CA GLU A 67 -7.79 7.85 5.74
C GLU A 67 -6.45 7.29 6.23
N PHE A 68 -5.31 7.79 5.74
CA PHE A 68 -4.02 7.34 6.25
C PHE A 68 -3.82 7.72 7.71
N TYR A 69 -4.24 8.94 8.08
CA TYR A 69 -4.20 9.42 9.46
C TYR A 69 -5.15 8.63 10.36
N ASN A 70 -6.32 8.25 9.84
CA ASN A 70 -7.29 7.40 10.55
C ASN A 70 -6.69 6.03 10.86
N LEU A 71 -6.04 5.38 9.87
CA LEU A 71 -5.40 4.07 10.05
C LEU A 71 -4.26 4.11 11.08
N ILE A 72 -3.34 5.07 11.00
CA ILE A 72 -2.23 5.14 11.96
C ILE A 72 -2.73 5.52 13.37
N SER A 73 -3.77 6.36 13.46
CA SER A 73 -4.39 6.68 14.74
C SER A 73 -5.06 5.45 15.37
N ALA A 74 -5.76 4.65 14.56
CA ALA A 74 -6.39 3.41 15.00
C ALA A 74 -5.33 2.39 15.48
N LEU A 75 -4.23 2.22 14.74
CA LEU A 75 -3.10 1.39 15.17
C LEU A 75 -2.59 1.80 16.56
N HIS A 76 -2.28 3.08 16.77
CA HIS A 76 -1.77 3.56 18.05
C HIS A 76 -2.78 3.41 19.20
N LYS A 77 -4.07 3.66 18.94
CA LYS A 77 -5.13 3.46 19.94
C LYS A 77 -5.29 1.99 20.32
N SER A 78 -5.26 1.08 19.34
CA SER A 78 -5.32 -0.36 19.59
C SER A 78 -4.13 -0.84 20.42
N MET A 79 -2.91 -0.38 20.10
CA MET A 79 -1.71 -0.69 20.90
C MET A 79 -1.84 -0.17 22.34
N ARG A 80 -2.29 1.08 22.53
CA ARG A 80 -2.51 1.65 23.87
C ARG A 80 -3.60 0.92 24.65
N GLY A 81 -4.63 0.46 23.94
CA GLY A 81 -5.69 -0.39 24.48
C GLY A 81 -5.28 -1.85 24.73
N SER A 82 -4.02 -2.21 24.45
CA SER A 82 -3.50 -3.58 24.55
C SER A 82 -4.28 -4.62 23.72
N ASP A 83 -4.93 -4.18 22.62
CA ASP A 83 -5.61 -5.07 21.68
C ASP A 83 -4.67 -5.43 20.52
N ALA A 84 -4.00 -6.58 20.66
CA ALA A 84 -3.03 -7.07 19.68
C ALA A 84 -3.69 -7.43 18.33
N ASN A 85 -4.91 -7.98 18.33
CA ASN A 85 -5.60 -8.39 17.11
C ASN A 85 -5.96 -7.15 16.27
N ALA A 86 -6.52 -6.12 16.90
CA ALA A 86 -6.84 -4.87 16.23
C ALA A 86 -5.56 -4.16 15.74
N ALA A 87 -4.49 -4.15 16.54
CA ALA A 87 -3.22 -3.56 16.11
C ALA A 87 -2.66 -4.24 14.85
N ILE A 88 -2.65 -5.58 14.81
CA ILE A 88 -2.19 -6.34 13.62
C ILE A 88 -3.10 -6.05 12.42
N TYR A 89 -4.42 -5.97 12.63
CA TYR A 89 -5.37 -5.65 11.56
C TYR A 89 -5.08 -4.28 10.93
N TRP A 90 -4.88 -3.23 11.74
CA TRP A 90 -4.58 -1.89 11.22
C TRP A 90 -3.21 -1.82 10.56
N LEU A 91 -2.20 -2.51 11.10
CA LEU A 91 -0.90 -2.65 10.47
C LEU A 91 -1.02 -3.29 9.08
N ALA A 92 -1.71 -4.43 8.97
CA ALA A 92 -1.91 -5.11 7.70
C ALA A 92 -2.65 -4.22 6.69
N ARG A 93 -3.70 -3.52 7.12
CA ARG A 93 -4.43 -2.56 6.28
C ARG A 93 -3.54 -1.43 5.76
N MET A 94 -2.62 -0.92 6.58
CA MET A 94 -1.66 0.09 6.14
C MET A 94 -0.66 -0.48 5.13
N LEU A 95 -0.15 -1.69 5.35
CA LEU A 95 0.80 -2.35 4.45
C LEU A 95 0.18 -2.70 3.10
N GLU A 96 -1.02 -3.29 3.09
CA GLU A 96 -1.80 -3.56 1.87
C GLU A 96 -2.20 -2.27 1.15
N GLY A 97 -2.41 -1.19 1.91
CA GLY A 97 -2.56 0.15 1.36
C GLY A 97 -1.29 0.71 0.72
N GLY A 98 -0.13 0.06 0.82
CA GLY A 98 1.12 0.62 0.28
C GLY A 98 1.71 1.76 1.10
N ALA A 99 1.40 1.79 2.40
CA ALA A 99 2.15 2.59 3.36
C ALA A 99 3.63 2.18 3.33
N ASP A 100 4.52 3.18 3.43
CA ASP A 100 5.95 2.92 3.60
C ASP A 100 6.17 2.18 4.93
N PRO A 101 6.71 0.95 4.95
CA PRO A 101 6.97 0.21 6.19
C PRO A 101 7.88 0.98 7.14
N LEU A 102 8.83 1.77 6.62
CA LEU A 102 9.70 2.62 7.44
C LEU A 102 8.91 3.73 8.15
N TYR A 103 7.84 4.25 7.54
CA TYR A 103 6.95 5.20 8.22
C TYR A 103 6.28 4.54 9.43
N ILE A 104 5.72 3.34 9.26
CA ILE A 104 5.04 2.64 10.35
C ILE A 104 6.03 2.29 11.45
N ALA A 105 7.21 1.77 11.10
CA ALA A 105 8.26 1.44 12.06
C ALA A 105 8.70 2.66 12.90
N ARG A 106 8.85 3.85 12.30
CA ARG A 106 9.11 5.10 13.06
C ARG A 106 8.01 5.43 14.05
N ARG A 107 6.75 5.19 13.68
CA ARG A 107 5.58 5.44 14.55
C ARG A 107 5.51 4.42 15.70
N VAL A 108 5.93 3.19 15.48
CA VAL A 108 6.06 2.14 16.52
C VAL A 108 7.21 2.46 17.47
N LEU A 109 8.37 2.91 16.95
CA LEU A 109 9.51 3.33 17.77
C LEU A 109 9.14 4.48 18.73
N ARG A 110 8.43 5.49 18.20
CA ARG A 110 7.90 6.58 19.03
C ARG A 110 6.94 6.04 20.12
N PHE A 111 6.01 5.16 19.75
CA PHE A 111 5.09 4.54 20.70
C PHE A 111 5.82 3.78 21.82
N ALA A 112 6.86 3.01 21.48
CA ALA A 112 7.67 2.32 22.49
C ALA A 112 8.32 3.30 23.48
N SER A 113 8.74 4.48 23.03
CA SER A 113 9.31 5.50 23.90
C SER A 113 8.28 6.30 24.72
N GLU A 114 7.14 6.66 24.13
CA GLU A 114 6.14 7.58 24.72
C GLU A 114 5.10 6.84 25.56
N ASP A 115 4.59 5.70 25.07
CA ASP A 115 3.46 4.98 25.67
C ASP A 115 3.88 3.79 26.54
N ILE A 116 5.02 3.15 26.24
CA ILE A 116 5.56 2.05 27.06
C ILE A 116 6.64 2.57 28.02
N GLY A 117 7.63 3.28 27.48
CA GLY A 117 8.69 3.93 28.25
C GLY A 117 9.43 2.97 29.19
N MET A 118 9.60 3.40 30.44
CA MET A 118 10.33 2.63 31.46
C MET A 118 9.54 1.43 32.01
N ALA A 119 8.24 1.31 31.70
CA ALA A 119 7.45 0.16 32.15
C ALA A 119 7.94 -1.14 31.52
N ASN A 120 8.46 -1.07 30.28
CA ASN A 120 9.22 -2.15 29.65
C ASN A 120 10.25 -1.57 28.68
N SER A 121 11.48 -1.38 29.15
CA SER A 121 12.57 -0.81 28.35
C SER A 121 12.97 -1.68 27.15
N GLU A 122 12.68 -2.98 27.16
CA GLU A 122 12.99 -3.87 26.03
C GLU A 122 12.13 -3.55 24.79
N ALA A 123 10.97 -2.92 24.96
CA ALA A 123 10.09 -2.56 23.85
C ALA A 123 10.78 -1.60 22.86
N MET A 124 11.63 -0.69 23.36
CA MET A 124 12.41 0.21 22.51
C MET A 124 13.43 -0.55 21.67
N ILE A 125 14.09 -1.55 22.25
CA ILE A 125 15.07 -2.40 21.55
C ILE A 125 14.38 -3.21 20.46
N GLN A 126 13.23 -3.81 20.77
CA GLN A 126 12.43 -4.57 19.80
C GLN A 126 11.93 -3.69 18.65
N ALA A 127 11.41 -2.48 18.96
CA ALA A 127 10.97 -1.55 17.95
C ALA A 127 12.12 -1.06 17.05
N ASN A 128 13.32 -0.87 17.62
CA ASN A 128 14.51 -0.52 16.86
C ASN A 128 14.97 -1.66 15.94
N ALA A 129 14.95 -2.90 16.42
CA ALA A 129 15.27 -4.07 15.60
C ALA A 129 14.29 -4.22 14.42
N ALA A 130 13.00 -3.97 14.64
CA ALA A 130 12.00 -3.95 13.57
C ALA A 130 12.24 -2.82 12.57
N TYR A 131 12.58 -1.61 13.05
CA TYR A 131 12.95 -0.49 12.20
C TYR A 131 14.15 -0.80 11.30
N ASP A 132 15.21 -1.36 11.88
CA ASP A 132 16.40 -1.77 11.13
C ASP A 132 16.09 -2.85 10.09
N ALA A 133 15.21 -3.80 10.42
CA ALA A 133 14.77 -4.84 9.50
C ALA A 133 13.96 -4.31 8.31
N CYS A 134 13.23 -3.20 8.47
CA CYS A 134 12.55 -2.52 7.36
C CYS A 134 13.49 -1.63 6.54
N HIS A 135 14.67 -1.28 7.06
CA HIS A 135 15.62 -0.37 6.40
C HIS A 135 16.66 -1.09 5.54
N LYS A 136 17.05 -2.29 5.94
CA LYS A 136 18.02 -3.16 5.24
C LYS A 136 17.35 -3.96 4.14
#